data_AF-A0A1H0CL86-F1
#
_entry.id   AF-A0A1H0CL86-F1
#
_cell.length_a   1.000
_cell.length_b   1.000
_cell.length_c   1.000
_cell.angle_alpha   90.00
_cell.angle_beta   90.00
_cell.angle_gamma   90.00
#
_symmetry.space_group_name_H-M   'P 1'
#
loop_
_entity.id
_entity.type
_entity.pdbx_description
1 polymer ?
#
loop_
_entity_poly.entity_id
_entity_poly.type
_entity_poly.pdbx_seq_one_letter_code
_entity_poly.pdbx_strand_id
1 'polypeptide(L)'
;MDMQPPPAFVQLVQSEEPPDAPVEPTPVKVDVRKYIPDSAIAVTMIVTLTPPTGQAVVYAPGHEDDGTLFKGPRAIDEVKLSGPFIYVKLYGATSFDIQYTNYRQPY
;
A
#
# COMPACT_ATOMS: atom_id res chain seq x y z
N MET A 1 -36.94 60.45 2.55
CA MET A 1 -36.79 59.14 3.22
C MET A 1 -36.80 58.11 2.12
N ASP A 2 -35.63 57.82 1.56
CA ASP A 2 -35.41 56.77 0.57
C ASP A 2 -34.46 55.77 1.22
N MET A 3 -35.02 54.68 1.76
CA MET A 3 -34.26 53.61 2.39
C MET A 3 -33.78 52.65 1.31
N GLN A 4 -32.59 52.90 0.77
CA GLN A 4 -31.90 51.96 -0.08
C GLN A 4 -31.32 50.83 0.80
N PRO A 5 -31.70 49.56 0.63
CA PRO A 5 -31.07 48.49 1.40
C PRO A 5 -29.60 48.34 0.95
N PRO A 6 -28.67 48.05 1.87
CA PRO A 6 -27.28 47.85 1.51
C PRO A 6 -27.12 46.59 0.64
N PRO A 7 -26.15 46.57 -0.28
CA PRO A 7 -25.89 45.40 -1.10
C PRO A 7 -25.48 44.22 -0.22
N ALA A 8 -26.14 43.07 -0.44
CA ALA A 8 -25.78 41.81 0.18
C ALA A 8 -24.42 41.37 -0.36
N PHE A 9 -23.40 41.39 0.50
CA PHE A 9 -22.15 40.69 0.23
C PHE A 9 -22.46 39.20 0.24
N VAL A 10 -22.50 38.59 -0.94
CA VAL A 10 -22.43 37.13 -1.07
C VAL A 10 -21.01 36.75 -0.64
N GLN A 11 -20.83 36.42 0.64
CA GLN A 11 -19.70 35.62 1.06
C GLN A 11 -19.88 34.25 0.39
N LEU A 12 -19.24 34.09 -0.77
CA LEU A 12 -18.81 32.77 -1.24
C LEU A 12 -17.92 32.23 -0.12
N VAL A 13 -18.53 31.50 0.81
CA VAL A 13 -17.82 30.62 1.71
C VAL A 13 -17.18 29.60 0.79
N GLN A 14 -15.94 29.90 0.40
CA GLN A 14 -15.02 28.91 -0.11
C GLN A 14 -14.93 27.89 1.02
N SER A 15 -15.66 26.79 0.88
CA SER A 15 -15.40 25.60 1.67
C SER A 15 -13.98 25.20 1.33
N GLU A 16 -13.02 25.70 2.10
CA GLU A 16 -11.73 25.06 2.28
C GLU A 16 -12.05 23.67 2.81
N GLU A 17 -12.17 22.70 1.90
CA GLU A 17 -12.00 21.30 2.25
C GLU A 17 -10.68 21.24 3.05
N PRO A 18 -10.71 20.73 4.29
CA PRO A 18 -9.49 20.60 5.08
C PRO A 18 -8.47 19.81 4.26
N PRO A 19 -7.18 20.16 4.32
CA PRO A 19 -6.16 19.49 3.51
C PRO A 19 -6.30 17.99 3.71
N ASP A 20 -6.60 17.27 2.62
CA ASP A 20 -6.72 15.82 2.58
C ASP A 20 -5.57 15.25 3.41
N ALA A 21 -5.89 14.64 4.55
CA ALA A 21 -4.91 13.88 5.31
C ALA A 21 -4.28 12.88 4.32
N PRO A 22 -2.97 12.56 4.44
CA PRO A 22 -2.32 11.68 3.48
C PRO A 22 -3.14 10.41 3.28
N VAL A 23 -3.78 10.28 2.11
CA VAL A 23 -4.65 9.14 1.83
C VAL A 23 -3.76 7.92 1.85
N GLU A 24 -4.00 7.02 2.81
CA GLU A 24 -3.25 5.78 2.86
C GLU A 24 -3.47 5.00 1.56
N PRO A 25 -2.40 4.53 0.91
CA PRO A 25 -2.55 3.81 -0.35
C PRO A 25 -3.31 2.50 -0.13
N THR A 26 -4.25 2.22 -1.03
CA THR A 26 -5.02 0.97 -0.99
C THR A 26 -4.11 -0.23 -1.25
N PRO A 27 -4.13 -1.25 -0.39
CA PRO A 27 -3.30 -2.43 -0.58
C PRO A 27 -3.81 -3.32 -1.73
N VAL A 28 -2.88 -3.89 -2.50
CA VAL A 28 -3.15 -4.86 -3.55
C VAL A 28 -3.07 -6.27 -2.96
N LYS A 29 -4.15 -7.03 -3.09
CA LYS A 29 -4.20 -8.44 -2.66
C LYS A 29 -3.56 -9.34 -3.71
N VAL A 30 -2.63 -10.19 -3.28
CA VAL A 30 -1.92 -11.16 -4.14
C VAL A 30 -2.13 -12.58 -3.60
N ASP A 31 -2.52 -13.50 -4.49
CA ASP A 31 -2.62 -14.94 -4.19
C ASP A 31 -1.31 -15.63 -4.53
N VAL A 32 -0.68 -16.27 -3.52
CA VAL A 32 0.64 -16.91 -3.67
C VAL A 32 0.56 -18.42 -3.88
N ARG A 33 -0.64 -19.03 -3.80
CA ARG A 33 -0.83 -20.50 -3.79
C ARG A 33 -0.33 -21.22 -5.04
N LYS A 34 -0.24 -20.51 -6.16
CA LYS A 34 0.29 -21.07 -7.40
C LYS A 34 1.77 -21.47 -7.26
N TYR A 35 2.51 -20.81 -6.36
CA TYR A 35 3.96 -20.97 -6.23
C TYR A 35 4.39 -21.42 -4.83
N ILE A 36 3.59 -21.14 -3.81
CA ILE A 36 3.91 -21.38 -2.41
C ILE A 36 2.86 -22.33 -1.81
N PRO A 37 3.28 -23.41 -1.12
CA PRO A 37 2.33 -24.32 -0.48
C PRO A 37 1.61 -23.65 0.70
N ASP A 38 0.37 -24.06 0.96
CA ASP A 38 -0.47 -23.53 2.06
C ASP A 38 0.15 -23.73 3.45
N SER A 39 1.10 -24.67 3.59
CA SER A 39 1.82 -24.91 4.84
C SER A 39 3.01 -23.98 5.07
N ALA A 40 3.39 -23.13 4.10
CA ALA A 40 4.51 -22.22 4.27
C ALA A 40 4.19 -21.12 5.30
N ILE A 41 5.16 -20.82 6.17
CA ILE A 41 5.10 -19.76 7.19
C ILE A 41 5.86 -18.51 6.79
N ALA A 42 6.72 -18.61 5.77
CA ALA A 42 7.43 -17.47 5.21
C ALA A 42 7.84 -17.75 3.76
N VAL A 43 8.05 -16.68 2.99
CA VAL A 43 8.52 -16.74 1.61
C VAL A 43 9.60 -15.69 1.39
N THR A 44 10.72 -16.09 0.79
CA THR A 44 11.72 -15.16 0.27
C THR A 44 11.28 -14.72 -1.13
N MET A 45 11.17 -13.41 -1.33
CA MET A 45 10.74 -12.84 -2.60
C MET A 45 11.61 -11.66 -3.01
N ILE A 46 11.73 -11.48 -4.32
CA ILE A 46 12.30 -10.31 -4.94
C ILE A 46 11.13 -9.44 -5.42
N VAL A 47 11.08 -8.20 -4.97
CA VAL A 47 10.11 -7.21 -5.41
C VAL A 47 10.81 -6.19 -6.30
N THR A 48 10.29 -6.01 -7.52
CA THR A 48 10.73 -4.95 -8.44
C THR A 48 9.66 -3.87 -8.49
N LEU A 49 10.04 -2.61 -8.32
CA LEU A 49 9.09 -1.48 -8.25
C LEU A 49 9.22 -0.55 -9.45
N THR A 50 8.07 -0.06 -9.93
CA THR A 50 8.01 0.98 -10.97
C THR A 50 7.09 2.12 -10.50
N PRO A 51 7.54 3.38 -10.47
CA PRO A 51 8.92 3.84 -10.69
C PRO A 51 9.92 3.31 -9.64
N PRO A 52 11.22 3.25 -9.96
CA PRO A 52 12.25 2.60 -9.13
C PRO A 52 12.60 3.36 -7.84
N THR A 53 12.07 4.55 -7.64
CA THR A 53 12.24 5.36 -6.43
C THR A 53 11.18 5.07 -5.37
N GLY A 54 10.17 4.27 -5.71
CA GLY A 54 9.10 3.91 -4.80
C GLY A 54 9.51 2.92 -3.71
N GLN A 55 8.53 2.62 -2.87
CA GLN A 55 8.64 1.65 -1.80
C GLN A 55 7.38 0.77 -1.80
N ALA A 56 7.50 -0.44 -1.27
CA ALA A 56 6.38 -1.33 -1.05
C ALA A 56 6.48 -1.95 0.34
N VAL A 57 5.35 -2.04 1.03
CA VAL A 57 5.23 -2.82 2.26
C VAL A 57 4.42 -4.08 1.92
N VAL A 58 5.00 -5.25 2.20
CA VAL A 58 4.37 -6.54 1.95
C VAL A 58 4.06 -7.19 3.29
N TYR A 59 2.81 -7.59 3.51
CA TYR A 59 2.36 -8.19 4.76
C TYR A 59 1.31 -9.26 4.54
N ALA A 60 1.14 -10.13 5.54
CA ALA A 60 0.07 -11.12 5.56
C ALA A 60 -1.23 -10.53 6.15
N PRO A 61 -2.42 -11.08 5.85
CA PRO A 61 -3.68 -10.61 6.41
C PRO A 61 -3.63 -10.52 7.95
N GLY A 62 -3.97 -9.36 8.53
CA GLY A 62 -3.93 -9.12 9.98
C GLY A 62 -2.54 -8.81 10.56
N HIS A 63 -1.53 -8.62 9.71
CA HIS A 63 -0.16 -8.27 10.08
C HIS A 63 0.30 -6.95 9.43
N GLU A 64 -0.62 -5.99 9.30
CA GLU A 64 -0.37 -4.68 8.68
C GLU A 64 0.81 -3.93 9.32
N ASP A 65 0.98 -4.06 10.64
CA ASP A 65 2.03 -3.39 11.43
C ASP A 65 3.39 -4.13 11.40
N ASP A 66 3.46 -5.36 10.90
CA ASP A 66 4.65 -6.22 10.86
C ASP A 66 5.05 -6.56 9.40
N GLY A 67 4.77 -5.62 8.49
CA GLY A 67 5.07 -5.75 7.07
C GLY A 67 6.55 -5.57 6.73
N THR A 68 7.02 -6.34 5.74
CA THR A 68 8.38 -6.25 5.21
C THR A 68 8.47 -5.09 4.21
N LEU A 69 9.44 -4.21 4.39
CA LEU A 69 9.63 -2.99 3.59
C LEU A 69 10.66 -3.21 2.47
N PHE A 70 10.21 -3.09 1.22
CA PHE A 70 11.03 -3.12 0.01
C PHE A 70 11.25 -1.70 -0.51
N LYS A 71 12.50 -1.32 -0.77
CA LYS A 71 12.88 0.01 -1.26
C LYS A 71 13.70 -0.07 -2.53
N GLY A 72 13.49 0.91 -3.41
CA GLY A 72 14.30 1.06 -4.62
C GLY A 72 13.84 0.18 -5.78
N PRO A 73 14.64 0.09 -6.86
CA PRO A 73 14.24 -0.56 -8.11
C PRO A 73 13.95 -2.04 -7.94
N ARG A 74 14.72 -2.72 -7.08
CA ARG A 74 14.66 -4.16 -6.86
C ARG A 74 15.24 -4.49 -5.49
N ALA A 75 14.49 -5.20 -4.67
CA ALA A 75 14.93 -5.63 -3.33
C ALA A 75 14.49 -7.08 -3.07
N ILE A 76 15.25 -7.80 -2.24
CA ILE A 76 14.98 -9.18 -1.84
C ILE A 76 14.87 -9.23 -0.32
N ASP A 77 13.82 -9.90 0.18
CA ASP A 77 13.64 -10.12 1.62
C ASP A 77 12.68 -11.28 1.89
N GLU A 78 12.63 -11.72 3.15
CA GLU A 78 11.69 -12.72 3.66
C GLU A 78 10.40 -12.03 4.16
N VAL A 79 9.25 -12.57 3.76
CA VAL A 79 7.92 -12.10 4.15
C VAL A 79 7.22 -13.22 4.90
N LYS A 80 6.66 -12.90 6.07
CA LYS A 80 5.86 -13.83 6.87
C LYS A 80 4.55 -14.14 6.16
N LEU A 81 4.08 -15.39 6.28
CA LEU A 81 2.81 -15.85 5.73
C LEU A 81 1.89 -16.30 6.87
N SER A 82 0.63 -15.88 6.80
CA SER A 82 -0.45 -16.33 7.69
C SER A 82 -1.60 -16.99 6.90
N GLY A 83 -1.34 -17.36 5.64
CA GLY A 83 -2.31 -17.93 4.74
C GLY A 83 -1.93 -17.76 3.27
N PRO A 84 -2.89 -17.95 2.35
CA PRO A 84 -2.63 -18.00 0.91
C PRO A 84 -2.49 -16.64 0.23
N PHE A 85 -2.65 -15.56 0.98
CA PHE A 85 -2.65 -14.20 0.46
C PHE A 85 -1.59 -13.36 1.15
N ILE A 86 -1.02 -12.43 0.39
CA ILE A 86 -0.26 -11.29 0.89
C ILE A 86 -0.91 -10.01 0.36
N TYR A 87 -0.64 -8.91 1.05
CA TYR A 87 -1.04 -7.57 0.63
C TYR A 87 0.21 -6.76 0.35
N VAL A 88 0.17 -5.98 -0.73
CA VAL A 88 1.24 -5.09 -1.16
C VAL A 88 0.73 -3.66 -1.14
N LYS A 89 1.31 -2.83 -0.28
CA LYS A 89 0.98 -1.41 -0.18
C LYS A 89 2.10 -0.58 -0.79
N LEU A 90 1.79 0.16 -1.86
CA LEU A 90 2.77 0.92 -2.63
C LEU A 90 2.84 2.38 -2.16
N TYR A 91 4.06 2.89 -2.00
CA TYR A 91 4.33 4.28 -1.65
C TYR A 91 5.26 4.89 -2.70
N GLY A 92 4.74 5.77 -3.54
CA GLY A 92 5.49 6.37 -4.66
C GLY A 92 5.77 5.40 -5.82
N ALA A 93 5.51 4.11 -5.67
CA ALA A 93 5.44 3.13 -6.75
C ALA A 93 4.01 3.05 -7.29
N THR A 94 3.85 2.81 -8.60
CA THR A 94 2.54 2.61 -9.26
C THR A 94 2.29 1.16 -9.63
N SER A 95 3.35 0.36 -9.75
CA SER A 95 3.27 -1.08 -10.05
C SER A 95 4.45 -1.82 -9.44
N PHE A 96 4.30 -3.14 -9.34
CA PHE A 96 5.30 -4.04 -8.81
C PHE A 96 5.28 -5.38 -9.54
N ASP A 97 6.40 -6.09 -9.50
CA ASP A 97 6.54 -7.48 -9.92
C ASP A 97 7.16 -8.29 -8.77
N ILE A 98 6.69 -9.53 -8.58
CA ILE A 98 7.16 -10.42 -7.52
C ILE A 98 7.73 -11.69 -8.12
N GLN A 99 8.98 -11.99 -7.76
CA GLN A 99 9.62 -13.26 -8.01
C GLN A 99 9.84 -14.00 -6.70
N TYR A 100 9.25 -15.20 -6.56
CA TYR A 100 9.47 -16.07 -5.41
C TYR A 100 10.76 -16.87 -5.59
N THR A 101 11.63 -16.89 -4.58
CA THR A 101 12.92 -17.59 -4.66
C THR A 101 13.01 -18.79 -3.73
N ASN A 102 12.41 -18.70 -2.54
CA ASN A 102 12.40 -19.78 -1.56
C ASN A 102 11.20 -19.64 -0.62
N TYR A 103 10.85 -20.70 0.10
CA TYR A 103 9.84 -20.66 1.15
C TYR A 103 10.28 -21.49 2.36
N ARG A 104 9.72 -21.16 3.53
CA ARG A 104 9.96 -21.86 4.79
C ARG A 104 8.68 -22.56 5.24
N GLN A 105 8.80 -23.84 5.56
CA GLN A 105 7.73 -24.62 6.18
C GLN A 105 8.00 -24.79 7.68
N PRO A 106 6.96 -24.87 8.52
CA PRO A 106 7.09 -25.31 9.89
C PRO A 106 7.52 -26.79 9.89
N TYR A 107 8.42 -27.14 10.81
CA TYR A 107 8.91 -28.50 11.02
C TYR A 107 7.83 -29.41 11.61
#